data_AF-A0A7R7MVI4-F1
#
_entry.id   AF-A0A7R7MVI4-F1
#
_cell.length_a   1.000
_cell.length_b   1.000
_cell.length_c   1.000
_cell.angle_alpha   90.00
_cell.angle_beta   90.00
_cell.angle_gamma   90.00
#
_symmetry.space_group_name_H-M   'P 1'
#
loop_
_entity.id
_entity.type
_entity.pdbx_description
1 polymer ?
#
loop_
_entity_poly.entity_id
_entity_poly.type
_entity_poly.pdbx_seq_one_letter_code
_entity_poly.pdbx_strand_id
1 'polypeptide(L)'
;MNSAALTTGPGPASLLNSETAWLNLSAEYDTAATELSELLAEVQAGTWQGPTAEKFVAAHVPYLAWLLQNSANATAAALEHDTVIAAYNAAVAAMPTLAEIAANKALNASLIATNFLGVNTIPIAQNEFEYLQMWLRAATAMAMYEAVSQTAMTWVPPTGQIS
;
A
#
# COMPACT_ATOMS: atom_id res chain seq x y z
N MET A 1 -10.88 -20.74 -6.29
CA MET A 1 -10.25 -20.63 -4.95
C MET A 1 -9.64 -19.25 -4.72
N ASN A 2 -9.06 -18.57 -5.71
CA ASN A 2 -8.45 -17.23 -5.52
C ASN A 2 -9.42 -16.09 -5.14
N SER A 3 -10.61 -15.97 -5.74
CA SER A 3 -11.57 -14.89 -5.36
C SER A 3 -12.09 -15.01 -3.92
N ALA A 4 -12.15 -16.23 -3.36
CA ALA A 4 -12.52 -16.44 -1.96
C ALA A 4 -11.34 -16.10 -1.04
N ALA A 5 -10.12 -16.52 -1.39
CA ALA A 5 -8.92 -16.22 -0.59
C ALA A 5 -8.61 -14.72 -0.48
N LEU A 6 -8.87 -13.92 -1.53
CA LEU A 6 -8.68 -12.47 -1.50
C LEU A 6 -9.73 -11.76 -0.63
N THR A 7 -10.99 -12.23 -0.65
CA THR A 7 -12.10 -11.59 0.09
C THR A 7 -12.24 -12.06 1.54
N THR A 8 -11.61 -13.18 1.92
CA THR A 8 -11.58 -13.69 3.31
C THR A 8 -10.25 -13.45 4.04
N GLY A 9 -9.27 -12.81 3.40
CA GLY A 9 -8.05 -12.36 4.06
C GLY A 9 -8.33 -11.22 5.06
N PRO A 10 -7.34 -10.80 5.89
CA PRO A 10 -7.52 -9.74 6.89
C PRO A 10 -7.90 -8.36 6.31
N GLY A 11 -7.96 -8.22 4.98
CA GLY A 11 -8.26 -6.97 4.29
C GLY A 11 -7.16 -5.92 4.49
N PRO A 12 -7.33 -4.72 3.89
CA PRO A 12 -6.34 -3.66 3.97
C PRO A 12 -6.43 -2.85 5.28
N ALA A 13 -7.29 -3.24 6.23
CA ALA A 13 -7.56 -2.46 7.43
C ALA A 13 -6.31 -2.25 8.30
N SER A 14 -5.44 -3.26 8.41
CA SER A 14 -4.17 -3.12 9.12
C SER A 14 -3.21 -2.15 8.40
N LEU A 15 -3.21 -2.14 7.07
CA LEU A 15 -2.40 -1.22 6.26
C LEU A 15 -2.89 0.22 6.41
N LEU A 16 -4.20 0.45 6.36
CA LEU A 16 -4.81 1.78 6.58
C LEU A 16 -4.50 2.33 7.98
N ASN A 17 -4.59 1.47 9.01
CA ASN A 17 -4.21 1.86 10.36
C ASN A 17 -2.71 2.22 10.44
N SER A 18 -1.86 1.47 9.74
CA SER A 18 -0.43 1.72 9.74
C SER A 18 -0.05 2.97 8.94
N GLU A 19 -0.71 3.23 7.81
CA GLU A 19 -0.60 4.48 7.05
C GLU A 19 -0.96 5.69 7.95
N THR A 20 -2.09 5.61 8.63
CA THR A 20 -2.55 6.67 9.55
C THR A 20 -1.54 6.90 10.68
N ALA A 21 -1.00 5.83 11.26
CA ALA A 21 0.03 5.92 12.29
C ALA A 21 1.31 6.62 11.79
N TRP A 22 1.74 6.33 10.56
CA TRP A 22 2.88 7.01 9.94
C TRP A 22 2.61 8.50 9.69
N LEU A 23 1.42 8.86 9.22
CA LEU A 23 1.04 10.27 9.03
C LEU A 23 0.99 11.04 10.36
N ASN A 24 0.47 10.42 11.42
CA ASN A 24 0.49 11.02 12.76
C ASN A 24 1.94 11.24 13.25
N LEU A 25 2.81 10.25 13.07
CA LEU A 25 4.22 10.37 13.44
C LEU A 25 4.93 11.48 12.64
N SER A 26 4.60 11.63 11.35
CA SER A 26 5.09 12.74 10.52
C SER A 26 4.70 14.10 11.13
N ALA A 27 3.44 14.25 11.53
CA ALA A 27 2.94 15.48 12.13
C ALA A 27 3.58 15.76 13.51
N GLU A 28 3.86 14.74 14.31
CA GLU A 28 4.60 14.89 15.57
C GLU A 28 6.03 15.39 15.32
N TYR A 29 6.73 14.84 14.34
CA TYR A 29 8.07 15.31 13.96
C TYR A 29 8.07 16.75 13.46
N ASP A 30 7.11 17.14 12.61
CA ASP A 30 6.98 18.52 12.12
C ASP A 30 6.66 19.52 13.25
N THR A 31 5.81 19.12 14.19
CA THR A 31 5.48 19.93 15.37
C THR A 31 6.74 20.15 16.21
N ALA A 32 7.47 19.08 16.55
CA ALA A 32 8.71 19.17 17.31
C ALA A 32 9.80 19.99 16.58
N ALA A 33 9.90 19.87 15.26
CA ALA A 33 10.83 20.66 14.45
C ALA A 33 10.48 22.15 14.49
N THR A 34 9.18 22.47 14.43
CA THR A 34 8.68 23.85 14.51
C THR A 34 8.98 24.45 15.88
N GLU A 35 8.62 23.77 16.97
CA GLU A 35 8.90 24.21 18.34
C GLU A 35 10.39 24.44 18.58
N LEU A 36 11.25 23.52 18.11
CA LEU A 36 12.70 23.69 18.22
C LEU A 36 13.19 24.87 17.40
N SER A 37 12.70 25.06 16.18
CA SER A 37 13.09 26.18 15.32
C SER A 37 12.73 27.53 15.95
N GLU A 38 11.54 27.63 16.55
CA GLU A 38 11.08 28.82 17.28
C GLU A 38 11.97 29.10 18.50
N LEU A 39 12.30 28.07 19.30
CA LEU A 39 13.20 28.21 20.44
C LEU A 39 14.60 28.69 20.01
N LEU A 40 15.14 28.13 18.93
CA LEU A 40 16.45 28.54 18.41
C LEU A 40 16.43 29.98 17.90
N ALA A 41 15.35 30.41 17.24
CA ALA A 41 15.18 31.79 16.81
C ALA A 41 15.04 32.75 18.00
N GLU A 42 14.32 32.35 19.06
CA GLU A 42 14.22 33.14 20.30
C GLU A 42 15.58 33.30 20.98
N VAL A 43 16.38 32.24 21.07
CA VAL A 43 17.74 32.30 21.64
C VAL A 43 18.63 33.25 20.82
N GLN A 44 18.53 33.24 19.50
CA GLN A 44 19.28 34.15 18.63
C GLN A 44 18.83 35.61 18.75
N ALA A 45 17.54 35.86 18.93
CA ALA A 45 16.97 37.21 19.06
C ALA A 45 16.99 37.74 20.51
N GLY A 46 17.25 36.87 21.48
CA GLY A 46 17.12 37.14 22.90
C GLY A 46 18.28 37.91 23.54
N THR A 47 18.19 38.03 24.87
CA THR A 47 19.19 38.73 25.69
C THR A 47 20.42 37.86 25.99
N TRP A 48 20.33 36.53 25.82
CA TRP A 48 21.46 35.62 25.96
C TRP A 48 22.33 35.68 24.70
N GLN A 49 23.41 36.44 24.77
CA GLN A 49 24.32 36.66 23.64
C GLN A 49 25.72 36.11 23.92
N GLY A 50 26.47 35.89 22.84
CA GLY A 50 27.87 35.49 22.87
C GLY A 50 28.11 34.00 22.61
N PRO A 51 29.37 33.54 22.78
CA PRO A 51 29.81 32.23 22.28
C PRO A 51 29.08 31.02 22.87
N THR A 52 28.43 31.16 24.03
CA THR A 52 27.66 30.08 24.66
C THR A 52 26.27 29.90 24.03
N ALA A 53 25.61 31.00 23.64
CA ALA A 53 24.35 30.96 22.90
C ALA A 53 24.56 30.41 21.48
N GLU A 54 25.63 30.83 20.79
CA GLU A 54 25.99 30.30 19.47
C GLU A 54 26.26 28.79 19.50
N LYS A 55 26.99 28.30 20.51
CA LYS A 55 27.24 26.87 20.71
C LYS A 55 25.96 26.09 21.00
N PHE A 56 25.03 26.67 21.78
CA PHE A 56 23.74 26.07 22.04
C PHE A 56 22.96 25.86 20.73
N VAL A 57 22.86 26.89 19.90
CA VAL A 57 22.17 26.80 18.61
C VAL A 57 22.85 25.75 17.71
N ALA A 58 24.18 25.85 17.55
CA ALA A 58 24.93 24.94 16.69
C ALA A 58 24.77 23.46 17.11
N ALA A 59 24.67 23.18 18.42
CA ALA A 59 24.47 21.83 18.93
C ALA A 59 23.08 21.24 18.60
N HIS A 60 22.06 22.07 18.38
CA HIS A 60 20.68 21.62 18.10
C HIS A 60 20.34 21.54 16.61
N VAL A 61 21.12 22.18 15.73
CA VAL A 61 20.93 22.11 14.27
C VAL A 61 20.86 20.66 13.74
N PRO A 62 21.74 19.73 14.15
CA PRO A 62 21.66 18.34 13.69
C PRO A 62 20.37 17.63 14.11
N TYR A 63 19.88 17.92 15.32
CA TYR A 63 18.63 17.34 15.81
C TYR A 63 17.41 17.89 15.07
N LEU A 64 17.40 19.19 14.77
CA LEU A 64 16.37 19.79 13.91
C LEU A 64 16.33 19.15 12.52
N ALA A 65 17.51 18.97 11.89
CA ALA A 65 17.61 18.30 10.60
C ALA A 65 17.11 16.85 10.67
N TRP A 66 17.42 16.14 11.76
CA TRP A 66 16.93 14.79 11.99
C TRP A 66 15.40 14.74 12.11
N LEU A 67 14.77 15.68 12.83
CA LEU A 67 13.31 15.75 12.95
C LEU A 67 12.64 15.92 11.57
N LEU A 68 13.11 16.89 10.78
CA LEU A 68 12.59 17.15 9.43
C LEU A 68 12.76 15.93 8.51
N GLN A 69 13.92 15.25 8.57
CA GLN A 69 14.15 14.05 7.79
C GLN A 69 13.21 12.91 8.20
N ASN A 70 12.96 12.73 9.51
CA ASN A 70 12.08 11.67 9.98
C ASN A 70 10.60 11.96 9.69
N SER A 71 10.19 13.22 9.66
CA SER A 71 8.88 13.62 9.13
C SER A 71 8.73 13.18 7.67
N ALA A 72 9.69 13.55 6.80
CA ALA A 72 9.66 13.15 5.39
C ALA A 72 9.67 11.62 5.22
N ASN A 73 10.47 10.91 6.02
CA ASN A 73 10.52 9.45 6.01
C ASN A 73 9.18 8.82 6.43
N ALA A 74 8.51 9.36 7.46
CA ALA A 74 7.22 8.87 7.91
C ALA A 74 6.14 9.08 6.83
N THR A 75 6.14 10.24 6.16
CA THR A 75 5.26 10.49 5.01
C THR A 75 5.53 9.49 3.87
N ALA A 76 6.79 9.21 3.55
CA ALA A 76 7.13 8.22 2.52
C ALA A 76 6.67 6.80 2.89
N ALA A 77 6.79 6.40 4.16
CA ALA A 77 6.29 5.11 4.64
C ALA A 77 4.75 5.00 4.52
N ALA A 78 4.02 6.10 4.76
CA ALA A 78 2.58 6.13 4.53
C ALA A 78 2.22 5.92 3.05
N LEU A 79 2.96 6.54 2.13
CA LEU A 79 2.75 6.38 0.68
C LEU A 79 2.98 4.92 0.23
N GLU A 80 3.98 4.24 0.77
CA GLU A 80 4.18 2.81 0.48
C GLU A 80 2.94 1.98 0.87
N HIS A 81 2.32 2.26 2.02
CA HIS A 81 1.08 1.58 2.41
C HIS A 81 -0.09 1.92 1.48
N ASP A 82 -0.26 3.18 1.09
CA ASP A 82 -1.31 3.58 0.13
C ASP A 82 -1.17 2.85 -1.21
N THR A 83 0.07 2.65 -1.71
CA THR A 83 0.29 1.90 -2.96
C THR A 83 -0.18 0.44 -2.85
N VAL A 84 0.06 -0.22 -1.71
CA VAL A 84 -0.40 -1.59 -1.47
C VAL A 84 -1.92 -1.65 -1.31
N ILE A 85 -2.53 -0.67 -0.65
CA ILE A 85 -3.98 -0.54 -0.52
C ILE A 85 -4.63 -0.37 -1.90
N ALA A 86 -4.07 0.48 -2.75
CA ALA A 86 -4.53 0.69 -4.12
C ALA A 86 -4.42 -0.61 -4.95
N ALA A 87 -3.31 -1.33 -4.84
CA ALA A 87 -3.12 -2.62 -5.50
C ALA A 87 -4.12 -3.68 -5.03
N TYR A 88 -4.41 -3.74 -3.73
CA TYR A 88 -5.45 -4.62 -3.18
C TYR A 88 -6.83 -4.29 -3.77
N ASN A 89 -7.22 -3.01 -3.78
CA ASN A 89 -8.51 -2.58 -4.32
C ASN A 89 -8.64 -2.89 -5.81
N ALA A 90 -7.56 -2.69 -6.59
CA ALA A 90 -7.50 -3.06 -8.00
C ALA A 90 -7.65 -4.58 -8.19
N ALA A 91 -6.99 -5.39 -7.37
CA ALA A 91 -7.12 -6.84 -7.42
C ALA A 91 -8.55 -7.30 -7.10
N VAL A 92 -9.18 -6.73 -6.07
CA VAL A 92 -10.59 -7.01 -5.72
C VAL A 92 -11.52 -6.65 -6.89
N ALA A 93 -11.32 -5.49 -7.53
CA ALA A 93 -12.14 -5.06 -8.66
C ALA A 93 -11.95 -5.94 -9.92
N ALA A 94 -10.76 -6.50 -10.11
CA ALA A 94 -10.44 -7.36 -11.25
C ALA A 94 -10.86 -8.83 -11.07
N MET A 95 -11.16 -9.26 -9.84
CA MET A 95 -11.54 -10.65 -9.55
C MET A 95 -12.88 -11.01 -10.18
N PRO A 96 -12.98 -12.18 -10.87
CA PRO A 96 -14.26 -12.71 -11.29
C PRO A 96 -15.17 -12.93 -10.08
N THR A 97 -16.42 -12.51 -10.22
CA THR A 97 -17.44 -12.66 -9.20
C THR A 97 -17.89 -14.12 -9.07
N LEU A 98 -18.42 -14.48 -7.90
CA LEU A 98 -19.01 -15.81 -7.71
C LEU A 98 -20.20 -16.05 -8.63
N ALA A 99 -20.96 -14.99 -8.97
CA ALA A 99 -22.08 -15.07 -9.90
C ALA A 99 -21.62 -15.41 -11.32
N GLU A 100 -20.55 -14.77 -11.82
CA GLU A 100 -19.98 -15.08 -13.15
C GLU A 100 -19.47 -16.52 -13.22
N ILE A 101 -18.74 -16.98 -12.18
CA ILE A 101 -18.24 -18.36 -12.12
C ILE A 101 -19.40 -19.35 -12.07
N ALA A 102 -20.43 -19.07 -11.27
CA ALA A 102 -21.61 -19.92 -11.16
C ALA A 102 -22.39 -20.00 -12.47
N ALA A 103 -22.57 -18.87 -13.15
CA ALA A 103 -23.24 -18.82 -14.45
C ALA A 103 -22.49 -19.63 -15.51
N ASN A 104 -21.16 -19.46 -15.60
CA ASN A 104 -20.32 -20.24 -16.51
C ASN A 104 -20.46 -21.75 -16.26
N LYS A 105 -20.39 -22.19 -14.99
CA LYS A 105 -20.55 -23.60 -14.61
C LYS A 105 -21.96 -24.15 -14.87
N ALA A 106 -22.99 -23.36 -14.61
CA ALA A 106 -24.38 -23.78 -14.87
C ALA A 106 -24.62 -23.96 -16.38
N LEU A 107 -24.10 -23.05 -17.21
CA LEU A 107 -24.16 -23.17 -18.67
C LEU A 107 -23.40 -24.41 -19.15
N ASN A 108 -22.18 -24.65 -18.63
CA ASN A 108 -21.39 -25.85 -18.96
C ASN A 108 -22.17 -27.14 -18.69
N ALA A 109 -22.78 -27.25 -17.50
CA ALA A 109 -23.56 -28.42 -17.11
C ALA A 109 -24.76 -28.66 -18.05
N SER A 110 -25.46 -27.59 -18.46
CA SER A 110 -26.57 -27.67 -19.42
C SER A 110 -26.10 -28.14 -20.81
N LEU A 111 -24.99 -27.58 -21.30
CA LEU A 111 -24.42 -27.93 -22.60
C LEU A 111 -23.99 -29.40 -22.65
N ILE A 112 -23.34 -29.90 -21.59
CA ILE A 112 -22.95 -31.30 -21.45
C ILE A 112 -24.19 -32.21 -21.39
N ALA A 113 -25.18 -31.87 -20.57
CA ALA A 113 -26.40 -32.68 -20.41
C ALA A 113 -27.19 -32.83 -21.73
N THR A 114 -27.07 -31.86 -22.63
CA THR A 114 -27.76 -31.85 -23.93
C THR A 114 -26.87 -32.29 -25.10
N ASN A 115 -25.62 -32.73 -24.86
CA ASN A 115 -24.66 -33.07 -25.93
C ASN A 115 -24.80 -34.51 -26.47
N PHE A 116 -26.00 -35.08 -26.49
CA PHE A 116 -26.21 -36.48 -26.91
C PHE A 116 -25.86 -36.76 -28.38
N LEU A 117 -25.94 -35.74 -29.26
CA LEU A 117 -25.55 -35.81 -30.67
C LEU A 117 -24.18 -35.19 -30.96
N GLY A 118 -23.44 -34.73 -29.95
CA GLY A 118 -22.16 -34.05 -30.14
C GLY A 118 -22.25 -32.62 -30.70
N VAL A 119 -23.46 -32.10 -30.97
CA VAL A 119 -23.68 -30.76 -31.55
C VAL A 119 -23.16 -29.64 -30.65
N ASN A 120 -23.16 -29.83 -29.33
CA ASN A 120 -22.73 -28.81 -28.37
C ASN A 120 -21.21 -28.79 -28.14
N THR A 121 -20.42 -29.58 -28.86
CA THR A 121 -18.97 -29.67 -28.65
C THR A 121 -18.26 -28.31 -28.79
N ILE A 122 -18.63 -27.50 -29.80
CA ILE A 122 -18.06 -26.16 -29.98
C ILE A 122 -18.50 -25.19 -28.86
N PRO A 123 -19.80 -25.06 -28.52
CA PRO A 123 -20.25 -24.29 -27.37
C PRO A 123 -19.59 -24.65 -26.04
N ILE A 124 -19.35 -25.95 -25.78
CA ILE A 124 -18.63 -26.41 -24.57
C ILE A 124 -17.22 -25.86 -24.55
N ALA A 125 -16.47 -26.01 -25.65
CA ALA A 125 -15.10 -25.51 -25.76
C ALA A 125 -15.02 -23.98 -25.57
N GLN A 126 -16.00 -23.24 -26.09
CA GLN A 126 -16.08 -21.79 -25.89
C GLN A 126 -16.31 -21.43 -24.41
N ASN A 127 -17.24 -22.11 -23.74
CA ASN A 127 -17.52 -21.89 -22.33
C ASN A 127 -16.32 -22.25 -21.43
N GLU A 128 -15.58 -23.31 -21.75
CA GLU A 128 -14.33 -23.66 -21.08
C GLU A 128 -13.24 -22.59 -21.30
N PHE A 129 -13.15 -22.02 -22.51
CA PHE A 129 -12.23 -20.92 -22.80
C PHE A 129 -12.58 -19.65 -22.00
N GLU A 130 -13.87 -19.32 -21.87
CA GLU A 130 -14.32 -18.22 -21.00
C GLU A 130 -13.92 -18.45 -19.53
N TYR A 131 -14.06 -19.69 -19.05
CA TYR A 131 -13.59 -20.05 -17.71
C TYR A 131 -12.08 -19.86 -17.55
N LEU A 132 -11.28 -20.27 -18.54
CA LEU A 132 -9.83 -20.04 -18.56
C LEU A 132 -9.47 -18.55 -18.54
N GLN A 133 -10.20 -17.70 -19.27
CA GLN A 133 -10.00 -16.25 -19.23
C GLN A 133 -10.30 -15.66 -17.84
N MET A 134 -11.37 -16.12 -17.17
CA MET A 134 -11.67 -15.73 -15.79
C MET A 134 -10.53 -16.14 -14.85
N TRP A 135 -10.01 -17.37 -15.00
CA TRP A 135 -8.88 -17.85 -14.21
C TRP A 135 -7.61 -17.01 -14.45
N LEU A 136 -7.30 -16.69 -15.70
CA LEU A 136 -6.13 -15.87 -16.05
C LEU A 136 -6.26 -14.44 -15.49
N ARG A 137 -7.44 -13.83 -15.56
CA ARG A 137 -7.70 -12.52 -14.92
C ARG A 137 -7.44 -12.58 -13.42
N ALA A 138 -7.97 -13.59 -12.73
CA ALA A 138 -7.77 -13.77 -11.30
C ALA A 138 -6.29 -13.97 -10.95
N ALA A 139 -5.56 -14.78 -11.73
CA ALA A 139 -4.13 -15.02 -11.52
C ALA A 139 -3.29 -13.75 -11.73
N THR A 140 -3.60 -12.98 -12.79
CA THR A 140 -2.90 -11.74 -13.11
C THR A 140 -3.12 -10.68 -12.03
N ALA A 141 -4.36 -10.53 -11.56
CA ALA A 141 -4.71 -9.62 -10.48
C ALA A 141 -3.92 -9.91 -9.18
N MET A 142 -3.82 -11.19 -8.80
CA MET A 142 -3.05 -11.60 -7.62
C MET A 142 -1.55 -11.40 -7.80
N ALA A 143 -1.00 -11.73 -8.97
CA ALA A 143 0.44 -11.56 -9.24
C ALA A 143 0.86 -10.08 -9.15
N MET A 144 0.02 -9.17 -9.67
CA MET A 144 0.27 -7.73 -9.55
C MET A 144 0.21 -7.25 -8.10
N TYR A 145 -0.81 -7.68 -7.34
CA TYR A 145 -0.92 -7.34 -5.92
C TYR A 145 0.27 -7.86 -5.10
N GLU A 146 0.69 -9.10 -5.35
CA GLU A 146 1.85 -9.70 -4.69
C GLU A 146 3.14 -8.94 -5.01
N ALA A 147 3.38 -8.59 -6.27
CA ALA A 147 4.57 -7.85 -6.67
C ALA A 147 4.65 -6.46 -6.01
N VAL A 148 3.53 -5.73 -5.94
CA VAL A 148 3.48 -4.43 -5.25
C VAL A 148 3.73 -4.60 -3.75
N SER A 149 3.08 -5.60 -3.13
CA SER A 149 3.25 -5.88 -1.69
C SER A 149 4.68 -6.25 -1.33
N GLN A 150 5.35 -7.06 -2.15
CA GLN A 150 6.77 -7.41 -1.94
C GLN A 150 7.68 -6.19 -2.07
N THR A 151 7.42 -5.31 -3.05
CA THR A 151 8.19 -4.08 -3.24
C THR A 151 8.10 -3.18 -2.01
N ALA A 152 6.89 -2.92 -1.51
CA ALA A 152 6.66 -2.11 -0.32
C ALA A 152 7.34 -2.71 0.93
N MET A 153 7.39 -4.05 1.06
CA MET A 153 8.04 -4.71 2.19
C MET A 153 9.58 -4.56 2.20
N THR A 154 10.18 -4.25 1.05
CA THR A 154 11.63 -3.99 0.94
C THR A 154 12.02 -2.54 1.15
N TRP A 155 11.03 -1.64 1.27
CA TRP A 155 11.31 -0.23 1.49
C TRP A 155 11.96 0.01 2.86
N VAL A 156 13.02 0.82 2.87
CA VAL A 156 13.73 1.22 4.08
C VAL A 156 13.88 2.74 4.04
N PRO A 157 13.57 3.45 5.14
CA PRO A 157 13.76 4.89 5.20
C PRO A 157 15.23 5.26 4.93
N PRO A 158 15.51 6.30 4.14
CA PRO A 158 16.85 6.85 4.04
C PRO A 158 17.34 7.28 5.43
N THR A 159 18.41 6.66 5.93
CA THR A 159 19.08 7.11 7.15
C THR A 159 19.90 8.33 6.82
N GLY A 160 19.55 9.49 7.39
CA GLY A 160 20.37 10.70 7.27
C GLY A 160 21.78 10.45 7.83
N GLN A 161 22.82 10.77 7.06
CA GLN A 161 24.19 10.74 7.56
C GLN A 161 24.34 11.83 8.63
N ILE A 162 24.55 11.41 9.87
CA ILE A 162 24.96 12.30 10.95
C ILE A 162 26.49 12.44 10.80
N SER A 163 26.94 13.46 10.08
CA SER A 163 28.36 13.82 9.93
C SER A 163 28.78 14.88 10.93
#